data_AF-R7TF25-F1
#
_entry.id   AF-R7TF25-F1
#
_cell.length_a   1.000
_cell.length_b   1.000
_cell.length_c   1.000
_cell.angle_alpha   90.00
_cell.angle_beta   90.00
_cell.angle_gamma   90.00
#
_symmetry.space_group_name_H-M   'P 1'
#
loop_
_entity.id
_entity.type
_entity.pdbx_description
1 polymer ?
#
loop_
_entity_poly.entity_id
_entity_poly.type
_entity_poly.pdbx_seq_one_letter_code
_entity_poly.pdbx_strand_id
1 'polypeptide(L)' 'KENPLYIYILDQFRTHQATSQRLCREDKEMLHLGETYACLLHSIRKQEELSALYKGKGERSIQDSAHLVGLELP' A
#
# COMPACT_ATOMS: atom_id res chain seq x y z
N LYS A 1 11.81 -2.71 14.82
CA LYS A 1 10.92 -3.87 15.10
C LYS A 1 10.17 -4.17 13.82
N GLU A 2 10.25 -5.39 13.31
CA GLU A 2 9.53 -5.80 12.09
C GLU A 2 8.01 -5.77 12.34
N ASN A 3 7.23 -5.51 11.28
CA ASN A 3 5.78 -5.41 11.36
C ASN A 3 5.19 -6.78 11.76
N PRO A 4 4.35 -6.88 12.82
CA PRO A 4 3.74 -8.16 13.23
C PRO A 4 2.98 -8.88 12.11
N LEU A 5 2.35 -8.13 11.19
CA LEU A 5 1.66 -8.69 10.03
C LEU A 5 2.63 -9.30 9.02
N TYR A 6 3.80 -8.71 8.84
CA TYR A 6 4.84 -9.26 7.97
C TYR A 6 5.35 -10.60 8.51
N ILE A 7 5.60 -10.68 9.82
CA ILE A 7 6.02 -11.92 10.49
C ILE A 7 4.95 -13.00 10.33
N TYR A 8 3.68 -12.66 10.54
CA TYR A 8 2.56 -13.59 10.36
C TYR A 8 2.47 -14.12 8.92
N ILE A 9 2.50 -13.24 7.91
CA ILE A 9 2.40 -13.66 6.50
C ILE A 9 3.56 -14.58 6.12
N LEU A 10 4.78 -14.29 6.59
CA LEU A 10 5.94 -15.15 6.35
C LEU A 10 5.82 -16.53 7.01
N ASP A 11 5.31 -16.59 8.23
CA ASP A 11 5.11 -17.83 8.97
C ASP A 11 4.06 -18.72 8.28
N GLN A 12 2.95 -18.12 7.84
CA GLN A 12 1.92 -18.82 7.07
C GLN A 12 2.49 -19.34 5.74
N PHE A 13 3.24 -18.51 5.01
CA PHE A 13 3.85 -18.91 3.74
C PHE A 13 4.77 -20.13 3.89
N ARG A 14 5.61 -20.16 4.93
CA ARG A 14 6.51 -21.27 5.23
C ARG A 14 5.76 -22.54 5.66
N THR A 15 4.72 -22.38 6.46
CA THR A 15 3.90 -23.50 6.95
C THR A 15 3.15 -24.17 5.81
N HIS A 16 2.54 -23.39 4.92
CA HIS A 16 1.82 -23.92 3.75
C HIS A 16 2.78 -24.54 2.71
N GLN A 17 3.98 -24.00 2.53
CA GLN A 17 5.01 -24.60 1.66
C GLN A 17 5.44 -26.00 2.12
N ALA A 18 5.51 -26.25 3.43
CA ALA A 18 5.92 -27.55 3.98
C ALA A 18 4.80 -28.60 3.99
N THR A 19 3.53 -28.17 3.87
CA THR A 19 2.35 -29.03 4.10
C THR A 19 1.70 -29.53 2.79
N SER A 20 2.36 -29.32 1.64
CA SER A 20 1.80 -29.50 0.29
C SER A 20 1.64 -30.97 -0.17
N GLN A 21 0.86 -31.79 0.55
CA GLN A 21 0.36 -33.08 0.03
C GLN A 21 -1.00 -32.96 -0.67
N ARG A 22 -1.74 -31.85 -0.52
CA ARG A 22 -3.03 -31.67 -1.18
C ARG A 22 -3.28 -30.20 -1.53
N LEU A 23 -3.70 -29.94 -2.77
CA LEU A 23 -4.37 -28.73 -3.28
C LEU A 23 -3.50 -27.48 -3.57
N CYS A 24 -3.14 -27.38 -4.86
CA CYS A 24 -2.69 -26.20 -5.64
C CYS A 24 -3.53 -24.90 -5.46
N ARG A 25 -4.58 -24.90 -4.62
CA ARG A 25 -5.43 -23.75 -4.29
C ARG A 25 -4.89 -22.95 -3.11
N GLU A 26 -4.39 -23.62 -2.08
CA GLU A 26 -3.88 -22.96 -0.87
C GLU A 26 -2.60 -22.16 -1.16
N ASP A 27 -1.73 -22.68 -2.03
CA ASP A 27 -0.53 -21.97 -2.49
C ASP A 27 -0.86 -20.66 -3.22
N LYS A 28 -1.93 -20.67 -4.04
CA LYS A 28 -2.39 -19.47 -4.75
C LYS A 28 -2.99 -18.45 -3.80
N GLU A 29 -3.69 -18.90 -2.77
CA GLU A 29 -4.26 -18.02 -1.74
C GLU A 29 -3.14 -17.34 -0.93
N MET A 30 -2.06 -18.05 -0.60
CA MET A 30 -0.91 -17.47 0.11
C MET A 30 -0.11 -16.48 -0.76
N LEU A 31 0.08 -16.78 -2.05
CA LEU A 31 0.66 -15.83 -3.00
C LEU A 31 -0.19 -14.56 -3.11
N HIS A 32 -1.51 -14.72 -3.26
CA HIS A 32 -2.44 -13.59 -3.34
C HIS A 32 -2.41 -12.73 -2.07
N LEU A 33 -2.29 -13.35 -0.88
CA LEU A 33 -2.16 -12.63 0.38
C LEU A 33 -0.87 -11.79 0.43
N GLY A 34 0.25 -12.37 0.00
CA GLY A 34 1.53 -11.66 -0.09
C GLY A 34 1.48 -10.47 -1.05
N GLU A 35 0.92 -10.67 -2.24
CA GLU A 35 0.70 -9.60 -3.24
C GLU A 35 -0.20 -8.49 -2.70
N THR A 36 -1.29 -8.86 -2.02
CA THR A 36 -2.21 -7.90 -1.41
C THR A 36 -1.52 -7.05 -0.35
N TYR A 37 -0.69 -7.66 0.50
CA TYR A 37 0.08 -6.93 1.51
C TYR A 37 1.12 -5.99 0.89
N ALA A 38 1.82 -6.43 -0.17
CA ALA A 38 2.72 -5.57 -0.91
C ALA A 38 2.00 -4.37 -1.54
N CYS A 39 0.82 -4.61 -2.13
CA CYS A 39 -0.04 -3.57 -2.69
C CYS A 39 -0.49 -2.56 -1.62
N LEU A 40 -0.87 -3.03 -0.43
CA LEU A 40 -1.21 -2.17 0.70
C LEU A 40 -0.05 -1.26 1.09
N LEU A 41 1.16 -1.82 1.26
CA LEU A 41 2.35 -1.06 1.61
C LEU A 41 2.71 -0.01 0.55
N HIS A 42 2.56 -0.35 -0.73
CA HIS A 42 2.73 0.60 -1.82
C HIS A 42 1.69 1.73 -1.76
N SER A 43 0.42 1.37 -1.55
CA SER A 43 -0.69 2.32 -1.48
C SER A 43 -0.54 3.29 -0.32
N ILE A 44 -0.07 2.84 0.84
CA ILE A 44 0.19 3.71 2.01
C ILE A 44 1.26 4.76 1.67
N ARG A 45 2.38 4.36 1.06
CA ARG A 45 3.44 5.31 0.67
C ARG A 45 2.92 6.33 -0.34
N LYS A 46 2.19 5.87 -1.36
CA LYS A 46 1.57 6.76 -2.35
C LYS A 46 0.56 7.71 -1.71
N GLN A 47 -0.22 7.23 -0.74
CA GLN A 47 -1.14 8.08 0.02
C GLN A 47 -0.39 9.16 0.81
N GLU A 48 0.75 8.83 1.43
CA GLU A 48 1.58 9.81 2.14
C GLU A 48 2.13 10.87 1.18
N GLU A 49 2.61 10.48 -0.01
CA GLU A 49 3.05 11.40 -1.06
C GLU A 49 1.92 12.34 -1.52
N LEU A 50 0.75 11.76 -1.83
CA LEU A 50 -0.42 12.55 -2.23
C LEU A 50 -0.91 13.46 -1.11
N SER A 51 -0.89 12.97 0.13
CA SER A 51 -1.23 13.78 1.31
C SER A 51 -0.22 14.92 1.47
N ALA A 52 1.08 14.68 1.34
CA ALA A 52 2.08 15.73 1.41
C ALA A 52 1.90 16.81 0.32
N LEU A 53 1.50 16.39 -0.88
CA LEU A 53 1.27 17.30 -2.01
C LEU A 53 -0.05 18.08 -1.86
N TYR A 54 -1.15 17.37 -1.59
CA TYR A 54 -2.50 17.94 -1.66
C TYR A 54 -3.06 18.40 -0.32
N LYS A 55 -2.67 17.79 0.81
CA LYS A 55 -3.20 18.16 2.14
C LYS A 55 -2.72 19.56 2.50
N GLY A 56 -3.64 20.51 2.50
CA GLY A 56 -3.38 21.90 2.90
C GLY A 56 -2.99 21.97 4.38
N LYS A 57 -1.99 22.80 4.69
CA LYS A 57 -1.64 23.18 6.08
C LYS A 57 -2.54 24.31 6.63
N GLY A 58 -3.64 24.64 5.95
CA GLY A 58 -4.51 25.78 6.21
C GLY A 58 -5.15 26.28 4.91
N GLU A 59 -5.70 27.50 4.92
CA GLU A 59 -6.18 28.18 3.71
C GLU A 59 -5.00 28.54 2.80
N ARG A 60 -4.98 28.00 1.58
CA ARG A 60 -4.05 28.40 0.51
C ARG A 60 -4.63 29.58 -0.27
N SER A 61 -3.78 30.41 -0.85
CA SER A 61 -4.26 31.45 -1.77
C SER A 61 -4.91 30.83 -3.01
N ILE A 62 -5.73 31.61 -3.72
CA ILE A 62 -6.40 31.18 -4.95
C ILE A 62 -5.35 30.83 -6.02
N GLN A 63 -4.27 31.62 -6.08
CA GLN A 63 -3.11 31.44 -6.96
C GLN A 63 -2.41 30.10 -6.68
N ASP A 64 -2.06 29.83 -5.42
CA ASP A 64 -1.38 28.60 -5.03
C ASP A 64 -2.24 27.37 -5.30
N SER A 65 -3.55 27.50 -5.09
CA SER A 65 -4.52 26.43 -5.35
C SER A 65 -4.67 26.15 -6.84
N ALA A 66 -4.70 27.19 -7.69
CA ALA A 66 -4.73 27.05 -9.14
C ALA A 66 -3.47 26.35 -9.67
N HIS A 67 -2.28 26.80 -9.26
CA HIS A 67 -1.02 26.21 -9.69
C HIS A 67 -0.86 24.74 -9.26
N LEU A 68 -1.36 24.38 -8.07
CA LEU A 68 -1.29 23.02 -7.54
C LEU A 68 -2.04 21.97 -8.38
N VAL A 69 -3.04 22.42 -9.16
CA VAL A 69 -3.79 21.58 -10.10
C VAL A 69 -3.45 21.87 -11.56
N GLY A 70 -2.42 22.70 -11.83
CA GLY A 70 -1.97 23.05 -13.18
C GLY A 70 -2.85 24.09 -13.89
N LEU A 71 -3.59 24.91 -13.14
CA LEU A 71 -4.35 26.03 -13.66
C LEU A 71 -3.56 27.33 -13.50
N GLU A 72 -3.66 28.22 -14.49
CA GLU A 72 -3.16 29.59 -14.40
C GLU A 72 -4.35 30.56 -14.26
N LEU A 73 -4.18 31.60 -13.45
CA LEU A 73 -5.19 32.64 -13.30
C LEU A 73 -5.09 33.63 -14.47
N PRO A 74 -6.23 34.11 -14.99
CA PRO A 74 -6.26 35.11 -16.06
C PRO A 74 -5.75 36.48 -15.61
#